data_AF-A7SMN4-F1
#
_entry.id   AF-A7SMN4-F1
#
_cell.length_a   1.000
_cell.length_b   1.000
_cell.length_c   1.000
_cell.angle_alpha   90.00
_cell.angle_beta   90.00
_cell.angle_gamma   90.00
#
_symmetry.space_group_name_H-M   'P 1'
#
loop_
_entity.id
_entity.type
_entity.pdbx_description
1 polymer ?
#
loop_
_entity_poly.entity_id
_entity_poly.type
_entity_poly.pdbx_seq_one_letter_code
_entity_poly.pdbx_strand_id
1 'polypeptide(L)'
;MAGCGGHGHSHNHGHSCQHEDPNERGNQFSLYQKIDLFRLQCLNEAEEGSGKDVFKSWDERLDTTKFVESDVDEELLFNIPFTGSVKLKALIVIGGEGGEHPSEVKLFKNRPAMTFDDAGSEAEQSFELHEDRNGSLEYATKVARFSSVNHLSLYFPKNFGAETTKIYYIGLKGEFSEAHRHEVTICNYEARANPADHKANALEDVHHFIQ
;
A
#
# COMPACT_ATOMS: atom_id res chain seq x y z
N MET A 1 -72.97 -21.85 3.19
CA MET A 1 -71.82 -22.40 2.46
C MET A 1 -70.85 -21.27 2.18
N ALA A 2 -69.56 -21.48 2.52
CA ALA A 2 -68.34 -20.77 2.08
C ALA A 2 -68.32 -19.22 2.17
N GLY A 3 -67.42 -18.54 2.89
CA GLY A 3 -66.04 -18.85 3.25
C GLY A 3 -65.08 -18.40 2.14
N CYS A 4 -64.45 -17.23 2.28
CA CYS A 4 -63.10 -16.94 1.77
C CYS A 4 -62.62 -15.56 2.27
N GLY A 5 -61.55 -15.57 3.06
CA GLY A 5 -60.70 -14.40 3.32
C GLY A 5 -59.43 -14.46 2.46
N GLY A 6 -58.71 -13.35 2.38
CA GLY A 6 -57.39 -13.27 1.75
C GLY A 6 -56.89 -11.83 1.75
N HIS A 7 -56.17 -11.43 2.80
CA HIS A 7 -54.71 -11.33 2.84
C HIS A 7 -54.14 -10.20 1.95
N GLY A 8 -54.06 -9.01 2.54
CA GLY A 8 -53.26 -7.91 2.03
C GLY A 8 -51.77 -8.20 2.28
N HIS A 9 -51.01 -8.38 1.22
CA HIS A 9 -49.55 -8.48 1.29
C HIS A 9 -48.96 -7.06 1.36
N SER A 10 -48.64 -6.63 2.57
CA SER A 10 -47.73 -5.52 2.82
C SER A 10 -46.31 -5.99 2.50
N HIS A 11 -45.73 -5.45 1.43
CA HIS A 11 -44.30 -5.61 1.14
C HIS A 11 -43.53 -4.65 2.05
N ASN A 12 -43.20 -5.13 3.25
CA ASN A 12 -42.20 -4.51 4.10
C ASN A 12 -40.84 -4.70 3.42
N HIS A 13 -40.29 -3.63 2.85
CA HIS A 13 -38.91 -3.61 2.37
C HIS A 13 -37.99 -3.80 3.58
N GLY A 14 -37.60 -5.06 3.81
CA GLY A 14 -36.53 -5.41 4.72
C GLY A 14 -35.27 -4.69 4.28
N HIS A 15 -34.90 -3.68 5.05
CA HIS A 15 -33.58 -3.06 4.99
C HIS A 15 -32.58 -4.18 5.20
N SER A 16 -31.89 -4.58 4.12
CA SER A 16 -30.75 -5.49 4.22
C SER A 16 -29.65 -4.72 4.93
N CYS A 17 -29.63 -4.77 6.26
CA CYS A 17 -28.42 -4.54 7.01
C CYS A 17 -27.45 -5.62 6.55
N GLN A 18 -26.59 -5.27 5.58
CA GLN A 18 -25.39 -6.04 5.27
C GLN A 18 -24.55 -6.03 6.54
N HIS A 19 -24.76 -7.05 7.38
CA HIS A 19 -23.81 -7.45 8.40
C HIS A 19 -22.61 -7.97 7.61
N GLU A 20 -21.65 -7.09 7.32
CA GLU A 20 -20.38 -7.51 6.74
C GLU A 20 -19.75 -8.50 7.72
N ASP A 21 -19.54 -9.74 7.27
CA ASP A 21 -18.92 -10.76 8.10
C ASP A 21 -17.54 -10.25 8.58
N PRO A 22 -17.20 -10.35 9.89
CA PRO A 22 -15.90 -9.91 10.40
C PRO A 22 -14.71 -10.53 9.66
N ASN A 23 -14.92 -11.74 9.14
CA ASN A 23 -13.95 -12.49 8.36
C ASN A 23 -13.71 -11.88 6.96
N GLU A 24 -14.73 -11.28 6.34
CA GLU A 24 -14.59 -10.56 5.07
C GLU A 24 -13.81 -9.26 5.25
N ARG A 25 -14.00 -8.55 6.36
CA ARG A 25 -13.21 -7.34 6.67
C ARG A 25 -11.73 -7.66 6.87
N GLY A 26 -11.39 -8.74 7.58
CA GLY A 26 -10.00 -9.17 7.74
C GLY A 26 -9.28 -9.41 6.40
N ASN A 27 -9.97 -10.01 5.43
CA ASN A 27 -9.43 -10.20 4.07
C ASN A 27 -9.29 -8.89 3.30
N GLN A 28 -10.15 -7.91 3.52
CA GLN A 28 -10.06 -6.60 2.86
C GLN A 28 -8.85 -5.79 3.32
N PHE A 29 -8.39 -6.00 4.55
CA PHE A 29 -7.21 -5.35 5.14
C PHE A 29 -5.92 -6.18 5.01
N SER A 30 -5.84 -7.11 4.07
CA SER A 30 -4.68 -8.00 3.92
C SER A 30 -3.43 -7.33 3.32
N LEU A 31 -3.48 -6.03 2.99
CA LEU A 31 -2.37 -5.34 2.32
C LEU A 31 -1.12 -5.24 3.20
N TYR A 32 -1.25 -5.31 4.52
CA TYR A 32 -0.09 -5.28 5.43
C TYR A 32 0.91 -6.42 5.13
N GLN A 33 0.45 -7.58 4.65
CA GLN A 33 1.32 -8.70 4.27
C GLN A 33 2.13 -8.45 3.00
N LYS A 34 1.77 -7.44 2.21
CA LYS A 34 2.43 -7.06 0.95
C LYS A 34 3.34 -5.85 1.12
N ILE A 35 3.42 -5.30 2.33
CA ILE A 35 4.36 -4.25 2.70
C ILE A 35 5.72 -4.89 2.91
N ASP A 36 6.76 -4.25 2.38
CA ASP A 36 8.14 -4.62 2.69
C ASP A 36 8.56 -3.93 3.99
N LEU A 37 8.28 -4.60 5.12
CA LEU A 37 8.58 -4.10 6.47
C LEU A 37 10.08 -3.88 6.71
N PHE A 38 10.96 -4.52 5.94
CA PHE A 38 12.41 -4.34 6.08
C PHE A 38 12.89 -3.02 5.47
N ARG A 39 12.23 -2.58 4.39
CA ARG A 39 12.52 -1.29 3.73
C ARG A 39 11.59 -0.16 4.18
N LEU A 40 10.63 -0.45 5.05
CA LEU A 40 9.76 0.55 5.65
C LEU A 40 10.60 1.51 6.50
N GLN A 41 10.39 2.81 6.28
CA GLN A 41 11.04 3.84 7.07
C GLN A 41 9.97 4.68 7.74
N CYS A 42 10.10 4.91 9.04
CA CYS A 42 9.31 5.89 9.77
C CYS A 42 10.26 7.01 10.20
N LEU A 43 9.86 8.25 9.97
CA LEU A 43 10.62 9.43 10.39
C LEU A 43 9.91 10.06 11.59
N ASN A 44 10.74 10.56 12.52
CA ASN A 44 10.32 11.13 13.81
C ASN A 44 9.64 10.13 14.76
N GLU A 45 9.95 8.83 14.65
CA GLU A 45 9.56 7.84 15.67
C GLU A 45 10.52 7.89 16.88
N ALA A 46 9.96 7.78 18.09
CA ALA A 46 10.70 7.79 19.36
C ALA A 46 11.58 6.54 19.52
N GLU A 47 11.06 5.38 19.13
CA GLU A 47 11.80 4.13 19.12
C GLU A 47 12.04 3.65 17.70
N GLU A 48 13.30 3.44 17.32
CA GLU A 48 13.68 3.04 15.96
C GLU A 48 13.03 1.71 15.58
N GLY A 49 12.29 1.74 14.47
CA GLY A 49 11.59 0.59 13.94
C GLY A 49 10.30 0.23 14.69
N SER A 50 9.75 1.11 15.54
CA SER A 50 8.39 0.95 16.11
C SER A 50 7.30 1.18 15.06
N GLY A 51 7.57 1.97 14.02
CA GLY A 51 6.65 2.23 12.93
C GLY A 51 6.31 1.01 12.07
N LYS A 52 7.04 -0.11 12.17
CA LYS A 52 6.68 -1.37 11.49
C LYS A 52 5.64 -2.18 12.29
N ASP A 53 5.59 -1.98 13.60
CA ASP A 53 4.78 -2.77 14.52
C ASP A 53 3.30 -2.36 14.52
N VAL A 54 2.98 -1.17 13.99
CA VAL A 54 1.60 -0.72 13.78
C VAL A 54 0.91 -1.37 12.57
N PHE A 55 1.66 -2.00 11.68
CA PHE A 55 1.15 -2.75 10.54
C PHE A 55 0.92 -4.21 10.92
N LYS A 56 -0.24 -4.48 11.51
CA LYS A 56 -0.64 -5.81 12.00
C LYS A 56 -1.92 -6.30 11.34
N SER A 57 -2.36 -7.51 11.70
CA SER A 57 -3.60 -8.07 11.19
C SER A 57 -4.82 -7.32 11.75
N TRP A 58 -5.95 -7.40 11.04
CA TRP A 58 -7.22 -6.81 11.49
C TRP A 58 -7.68 -7.32 12.86
N ASP A 59 -7.35 -8.58 13.19
CA ASP A 59 -7.70 -9.21 14.47
C ASP A 59 -6.94 -8.56 15.63
N GLU A 60 -5.67 -8.22 15.39
CA GLU A 60 -4.78 -7.61 16.38
C GLU A 60 -4.91 -6.08 16.46
N ARG A 61 -5.84 -5.46 15.74
CA ARG A 61 -5.95 -3.98 15.68
C ARG A 61 -6.17 -3.31 17.03
N LEU A 62 -6.81 -4.01 17.97
CA LEU A 62 -7.10 -3.53 19.33
C LEU A 62 -5.95 -3.79 20.32
N ASP A 63 -4.91 -4.48 19.88
CA ASP A 63 -3.72 -4.68 20.70
C ASP A 63 -3.00 -3.34 20.87
N THR A 64 -2.92 -2.79 22.07
CA THR A 64 -2.21 -1.54 22.36
C THR A 64 -0.79 -1.77 22.88
N THR A 65 -0.32 -3.03 22.89
CA THR A 65 1.03 -3.36 23.39
C THR A 65 2.11 -2.81 22.47
N LYS A 66 1.80 -2.75 21.17
CA LYS A 66 2.67 -2.20 20.15
C LYS A 66 2.12 -0.89 19.61
N PHE A 67 2.97 0.12 19.60
CA PHE A 67 2.65 1.46 19.13
C PHE A 67 3.89 2.13 18.57
N VAL A 68 3.65 3.17 17.77
CA VAL A 68 4.64 4.17 17.38
C VAL A 68 4.25 5.47 18.03
N GLU A 69 5.22 6.16 18.61
CA GLU A 69 5.09 7.48 19.22
C GLU A 69 6.10 8.41 18.55
N SER A 70 5.76 9.69 18.43
CA SER A 70 6.69 10.68 17.90
C SER A 70 7.67 11.19 18.96
N ASP A 71 8.92 11.48 18.56
CA ASP A 71 10.01 11.81 19.50
C ASP A 71 10.06 13.31 19.85
N VAL A 72 10.08 14.18 18.83
CA VAL A 72 10.37 15.60 19.01
C VAL A 72 9.10 16.45 19.01
N ASP A 73 8.19 16.16 18.09
CA ASP A 73 6.98 16.93 17.80
C ASP A 73 5.86 15.96 17.39
N GLU A 74 4.63 16.46 17.23
CA GLU A 74 3.46 15.70 16.77
C GLU A 74 3.54 15.15 15.33
N GLU A 75 4.57 15.51 14.57
CA GLU A 75 4.70 15.13 13.17
C GLU A 75 5.22 13.69 13.00
N LEU A 76 4.58 12.88 12.16
CA LEU A 76 5.06 11.54 11.81
C LEU A 76 5.00 11.32 10.30
N LEU A 77 6.02 10.67 9.74
CA LEU A 77 6.05 10.33 8.31
C LEU A 77 6.44 8.87 8.10
N PHE A 78 5.56 8.11 7.45
CA PHE A 78 5.79 6.71 7.10
C PHE A 78 6.04 6.59 5.61
N ASN A 79 7.15 5.99 5.24
CA ASN A 79 7.49 5.60 3.88
C ASN A 79 7.30 4.08 3.75
N ILE A 80 6.23 3.69 3.06
CA ILE A 80 5.74 2.31 2.98
C ILE A 80 5.99 1.78 1.57
N PRO A 81 7.09 1.04 1.35
CA PRO A 81 7.31 0.34 0.10
C PRO A 81 6.44 -0.92 0.04
N PHE A 82 5.77 -1.13 -1.09
CA PHE A 82 5.09 -2.38 -1.39
C PHE A 82 5.97 -3.30 -2.23
N THR A 83 5.71 -4.61 -2.15
CA THR A 83 6.39 -5.62 -2.97
C THR A 83 5.86 -5.70 -4.41
N GLY A 84 4.76 -4.99 -4.71
CA GLY A 84 4.10 -4.96 -6.01
C GLY A 84 3.18 -3.76 -6.15
N SER A 85 2.30 -3.78 -7.16
CA SER A 85 1.38 -2.67 -7.42
C SER A 85 0.10 -2.85 -6.60
N VAL A 86 -0.20 -1.87 -5.75
CA VAL A 86 -1.39 -1.89 -4.91
C VAL A 86 -2.40 -0.87 -5.40
N LYS A 87 -3.65 -1.28 -5.44
CA LYS A 87 -4.80 -0.40 -5.59
C LYS A 87 -5.38 -0.12 -4.20
N LEU A 88 -5.10 1.06 -3.64
CA LEU A 88 -5.63 1.46 -2.34
C LEU A 88 -7.10 1.88 -2.48
N LYS A 89 -7.97 1.29 -1.64
CA LYS A 89 -9.41 1.58 -1.58
C LYS A 89 -9.77 2.38 -0.33
N ALA A 90 -9.20 2.03 0.81
CA ALA A 90 -9.42 2.74 2.06
C ALA A 90 -8.24 2.59 3.02
N LEU A 91 -8.18 3.46 4.02
CA LEU A 91 -7.31 3.31 5.17
C LEU A 91 -8.09 3.42 6.49
N ILE A 92 -7.55 2.82 7.53
CA ILE A 92 -7.98 2.96 8.92
C ILE A 92 -6.76 3.33 9.74
N VAL A 93 -6.93 4.25 10.67
CA VAL A 93 -5.90 4.65 11.63
C VAL A 93 -6.53 4.59 13.02
N ILE A 94 -5.82 3.98 13.96
CA ILE A 94 -6.19 3.98 15.39
C ILE A 94 -5.05 4.66 16.14
N GLY A 95 -5.33 5.84 16.68
CA GLY A 95 -4.37 6.64 17.45
C GLY A 95 -4.48 6.50 18.97
N GLY A 96 -3.58 7.22 19.65
CA GLY A 96 -3.47 7.37 21.10
C GLY A 96 -4.71 7.98 21.77
N GLU A 97 -4.73 7.95 23.10
CA GLU A 97 -5.78 8.59 23.90
C GLU A 97 -5.32 9.97 24.39
N GLY A 98 -6.25 10.83 24.79
CA GLY A 98 -5.89 12.10 25.43
C GLY A 98 -5.30 13.15 24.48
N GLY A 99 -5.66 13.12 23.20
CA GLY A 99 -5.22 14.09 22.21
C GLY A 99 -4.03 13.64 21.35
N GLU A 100 -3.39 12.51 21.69
CA GLU A 100 -2.28 11.92 20.94
C GLU A 100 -2.69 11.34 19.58
N HIS A 101 -3.99 11.21 19.32
CA HIS A 101 -4.50 10.72 18.04
C HIS A 101 -4.15 11.71 16.92
N PRO A 102 -3.69 11.25 15.74
CA PRO A 102 -3.48 12.16 14.62
C PRO A 102 -4.82 12.76 14.16
N SER A 103 -4.84 14.06 13.87
CA SER A 103 -6.05 14.79 13.44
C SER A 103 -6.10 14.98 11.92
N GLU A 104 -4.97 14.81 11.24
CA GLU A 104 -4.89 14.90 9.79
C GLU A 104 -3.93 13.82 9.26
N VAL A 105 -4.23 13.28 8.08
CA VAL A 105 -3.30 12.45 7.31
C VAL A 105 -3.26 12.89 5.86
N LYS A 106 -2.05 13.01 5.32
CA LYS A 106 -1.78 13.28 3.91
C LYS A 106 -1.16 12.04 3.26
N LEU A 107 -1.71 11.66 2.12
CA LEU A 107 -1.28 10.52 1.35
C LEU A 107 -0.52 10.97 0.11
N PHE A 108 0.66 10.39 -0.08
CA PHE A 108 1.48 10.60 -1.27
C PHE A 108 1.77 9.26 -1.92
N LYS A 109 1.69 9.24 -3.25
CA LYS A 109 1.84 8.03 -4.05
C LYS A 109 3.13 8.07 -4.86
N ASN A 110 3.83 6.95 -4.93
CA ASN A 110 5.01 6.70 -5.77
C ASN A 110 6.15 7.71 -5.55
N ARG A 111 6.27 8.25 -4.33
CA ARG A 111 7.39 9.07 -3.90
C ARG A 111 8.23 8.27 -2.91
N PRO A 112 9.32 7.61 -3.35
CA PRO A 112 10.21 6.91 -2.44
C PRO A 112 10.98 7.91 -1.55
N ALA A 113 11.27 7.51 -0.31
CA ALA A 113 12.11 8.28 0.62
C ALA A 113 11.63 9.73 0.83
N MET A 114 10.34 9.91 1.07
CA MET A 114 9.77 11.23 1.34
C MET A 114 10.29 11.79 2.66
N THR A 115 10.58 13.08 2.69
CA THR A 115 11.03 13.83 3.88
C THR A 115 9.99 14.88 4.26
N PHE A 116 10.12 15.49 5.44
CA PHE A 116 9.23 16.56 5.90
C PHE A 116 9.23 17.79 4.96
N ASP A 117 10.35 18.06 4.30
CA ASP A 117 10.44 19.14 3.29
C ASP A 117 9.56 18.82 2.06
N ASP A 118 9.60 17.57 1.57
CA ASP A 118 8.74 17.14 0.45
C ASP A 118 7.26 17.09 0.85
N ALA A 119 6.96 16.87 2.14
CA ALA A 119 5.60 16.82 2.68
C ALA A 119 4.86 18.17 2.62
N GLY A 120 5.56 19.27 2.36
CA GLY A 120 4.98 20.57 2.01
C GLY A 120 4.35 20.62 0.60
N SER A 121 4.61 19.61 -0.24
CA SER A 121 4.02 19.49 -1.58
C SER A 121 2.51 19.20 -1.54
N GLU A 122 1.84 19.37 -2.69
CA GLU A 122 0.46 18.94 -2.87
C GLU A 122 0.33 17.42 -2.67
N ALA A 123 -0.46 17.02 -1.67
CA ALA A 123 -0.81 15.63 -1.40
C ALA A 123 -1.81 15.12 -2.44
N GLU A 124 -1.74 13.83 -2.80
CA GLU A 124 -2.72 13.21 -3.70
C GLU A 124 -4.11 13.21 -3.07
N GLN A 125 -4.17 12.98 -1.76
CA GLN A 125 -5.38 13.06 -0.97
C GLN A 125 -5.03 13.34 0.49
N SER A 126 -5.79 14.19 1.14
CA SER A 126 -5.74 14.42 2.59
C SER A 126 -7.07 14.01 3.22
N PHE A 127 -7.01 13.61 4.49
CA PHE A 127 -8.18 13.33 5.31
C PHE A 127 -8.03 13.99 6.67
N GLU A 128 -9.14 14.54 7.15
CA GLU A 128 -9.30 14.91 8.55
C GLU A 128 -9.66 13.64 9.32
N LEU A 129 -8.76 13.24 10.22
CA LEU A 129 -8.93 12.09 11.06
C LEU A 129 -9.79 12.43 12.27
N HIS A 130 -10.50 11.44 12.79
CA HIS A 130 -11.26 11.53 14.04
C HIS A 130 -10.76 10.48 15.00
N GLU A 131 -10.83 10.80 16.29
CA GLU A 131 -10.47 9.87 17.36
C GLU A 131 -11.37 8.64 17.31
N ASP A 132 -10.83 7.52 16.83
CA ASP A 132 -11.54 6.25 16.78
C ASP A 132 -10.68 5.13 17.39
N ARG A 133 -11.20 4.54 18.47
CA ARG A 133 -10.48 3.53 19.26
C ARG A 133 -10.75 2.10 18.78
N ASN A 134 -11.78 1.92 17.98
CA ASN A 134 -12.28 0.60 17.59
C ASN A 134 -11.86 0.18 16.16
N GLY A 135 -11.26 1.10 15.40
CA GLY A 135 -11.01 0.94 13.96
C GLY A 135 -12.31 0.88 13.16
N SER A 136 -13.37 1.56 13.61
CA SER A 136 -14.67 1.59 12.92
C SER A 136 -14.68 2.61 11.79
N LEU A 137 -13.80 3.61 11.84
CA LEU A 137 -13.79 4.70 10.90
C LEU A 137 -12.87 4.41 9.72
N GLU A 138 -13.48 4.18 8.56
CA GLU A 138 -12.80 3.90 7.30
C GLU A 138 -12.73 5.15 6.42
N TYR A 139 -11.52 5.50 6.01
CA TYR A 139 -11.26 6.62 5.11
C TYR A 139 -11.12 6.11 3.68
N ALA A 140 -12.18 6.27 2.88
CA ALA A 140 -12.20 5.82 1.49
C ALA A 140 -11.33 6.72 0.60
N THR A 141 -10.30 6.13 -0.01
CA THR A 141 -9.42 6.81 -0.97
C THR A 141 -10.02 6.81 -2.37
N LYS A 142 -9.69 7.82 -3.17
CA LYS A 142 -10.07 7.85 -4.59
C LYS A 142 -9.29 6.79 -5.35
N VAL A 143 -9.90 5.62 -5.53
CA VAL A 143 -9.30 4.46 -6.22
C VAL A 143 -8.69 4.82 -7.59
N ALA A 144 -9.29 5.78 -8.31
CA ALA A 144 -8.75 6.27 -9.58
C ALA A 144 -7.34 6.88 -9.45
N ARG A 145 -7.07 7.59 -8.35
CA ARG A 145 -5.75 8.18 -8.04
C ARG A 145 -4.79 7.12 -7.50
N PHE A 146 -5.29 6.23 -6.65
CA PHE A 146 -4.50 5.20 -5.98
C PHE A 146 -4.60 3.80 -6.62
N SER A 147 -4.70 3.73 -7.95
CA SER A 147 -4.85 2.46 -8.69
C SER A 147 -3.55 1.66 -8.89
N SER A 148 -2.39 2.31 -8.79
CA SER A 148 -1.07 1.74 -9.06
C SER A 148 -0.02 2.32 -8.12
N VAL A 149 -0.11 1.96 -6.84
CA VAL A 149 0.76 2.42 -5.75
C VAL A 149 1.84 1.39 -5.50
N ASN A 150 3.09 1.74 -5.76
CA ASN A 150 4.26 0.90 -5.42
C ASN A 150 4.93 1.39 -4.14
N HIS A 151 4.84 2.69 -3.87
CA HIS A 151 5.31 3.32 -2.65
C HIS A 151 4.22 4.25 -2.14
N LEU A 152 3.85 4.13 -0.88
CA LEU A 152 2.88 4.99 -0.21
C LEU A 152 3.59 5.72 0.90
N SER A 153 3.48 7.04 0.92
CA SER A 153 3.93 7.84 2.06
C SER A 153 2.72 8.41 2.78
N LEU A 154 2.66 8.15 4.09
CA LEU A 154 1.65 8.69 4.99
C LEU A 154 2.32 9.74 5.86
N TYR A 155 1.81 10.96 5.82
CA TYR A 155 2.32 12.06 6.64
C TYR A 155 1.21 12.55 7.56
N PHE A 156 1.51 12.59 8.84
CA PHE A 156 0.63 13.04 9.92
C PHE A 156 1.22 14.35 10.46
N PRO A 157 0.72 15.52 10.03
CA PRO A 157 1.29 16.80 10.43
C PRO A 157 0.84 17.27 11.82
N LYS A 158 -0.30 16.77 12.32
CA LYS A 158 -0.97 17.30 13.52
C LYS A 158 -1.74 16.21 14.26
N ASN A 159 -1.94 16.44 15.56
CA ASN A 159 -2.80 15.64 16.43
C ASN A 159 -3.95 16.49 17.00
N PHE A 160 -4.63 16.00 18.04
CA PHE A 160 -5.76 16.67 18.69
C PHE A 160 -5.35 17.63 19.82
N GLY A 161 -4.07 18.04 19.87
CA GLY A 161 -3.53 19.02 20.81
C GLY A 161 -2.62 18.44 21.90
N ALA A 162 -2.07 17.24 21.69
CA ALA A 162 -1.04 16.65 22.54
C ALA A 162 0.37 17.02 22.04
N GLU A 163 1.40 16.81 22.87
CA GLU A 163 2.79 17.12 22.49
C GLU A 163 3.35 16.09 21.50
N THR A 164 2.90 14.84 21.58
CA THR A 164 3.34 13.74 20.72
C THR A 164 2.15 13.05 20.07
N THR A 165 2.39 12.42 18.92
CA THR A 165 1.40 11.63 18.20
C THR A 165 1.68 10.15 18.43
N LYS A 166 0.65 9.42 18.87
CA LYS A 166 0.73 7.97 19.09
C LYS A 166 -0.21 7.25 18.14
N ILE A 167 0.28 6.19 17.50
CA ILE A 167 -0.51 5.33 16.60
C ILE A 167 -0.35 3.88 17.02
N TYR A 168 -1.48 3.17 17.19
CA TYR A 168 -1.51 1.75 17.54
C TYR A 168 -1.67 0.85 16.33
N TYR A 169 -2.41 1.31 15.32
CA TYR A 169 -2.76 0.50 14.16
C TYR A 169 -2.94 1.33 12.90
N ILE A 170 -2.35 0.87 11.80
CA ILE A 170 -2.61 1.38 10.45
C ILE A 170 -3.09 0.23 9.58
N GLY A 171 -4.37 0.27 9.21
CA GLY A 171 -4.99 -0.67 8.31
C GLY A 171 -5.05 -0.13 6.89
N LEU A 172 -4.49 -0.86 5.93
CA LEU A 172 -4.62 -0.52 4.51
C LEU A 172 -5.55 -1.52 3.83
N LYS A 173 -6.61 -1.03 3.19
CA LYS A 173 -7.59 -1.82 2.46
C LYS A 173 -7.50 -1.56 0.97
N GLY A 174 -7.47 -2.64 0.19
CA GLY A 174 -7.31 -2.53 -1.25
C GLY A 174 -6.99 -3.86 -1.93
N GLU A 175 -6.57 -3.77 -3.19
CA GLU A 175 -6.25 -4.92 -4.01
C GLU A 175 -4.76 -4.92 -4.36
N PHE A 176 -4.09 -6.02 -4.08
CA PHE A 176 -2.72 -6.23 -4.53
C PHE A 176 -2.73 -6.85 -5.93
N SER A 177 -1.93 -6.30 -6.82
CA SER A 177 -1.59 -6.88 -8.12
C SER A 177 -0.11 -7.19 -8.12
N GLU A 178 0.22 -8.45 -8.42
CA GLU A 178 1.63 -8.84 -8.54
C GLU A 178 2.28 -7.99 -9.64
N ALA A 179 3.33 -7.27 -9.28
CA ALA A 179 4.12 -6.57 -10.25
C ALA A 179 4.76 -7.64 -11.13
N HIS A 180 4.24 -7.82 -12.35
CA HIS A 180 4.98 -8.46 -13.42
C HIS A 180 6.24 -7.63 -13.62
N ARG A 181 7.30 -7.98 -12.89
CA ARG A 181 8.65 -7.65 -13.31
C ARG A 181 8.76 -8.31 -14.67
N HIS A 182 8.63 -7.52 -15.73
CA HIS A 182 9.26 -7.88 -16.99
C HIS A 182 10.73 -8.03 -16.62
N GLU A 183 11.13 -9.26 -16.28
CA GLU A 183 12.48 -9.69 -16.50
C GLU A 183 12.75 -9.31 -17.95
N VAL A 184 13.58 -8.29 -18.15
CA VAL A 184 14.02 -7.89 -19.47
C VAL A 184 14.65 -9.16 -20.02
N THR A 185 13.88 -9.89 -20.83
CA THR A 185 14.42 -10.88 -21.73
C THR A 185 15.34 -10.05 -22.60
N ILE A 186 16.62 -10.01 -22.25
CA ILE A 186 17.65 -9.58 -23.16
C ILE A 186 17.58 -10.67 -24.23
N CYS A 187 16.74 -10.43 -25.24
CA CYS A 187 16.87 -11.09 -26.51
C CYS A 187 18.23 -10.64 -27.03
N ASN A 188 19.30 -11.35 -26.65
CA ASN A 188 20.50 -11.40 -27.47
C ASN A 188 20.04 -11.99 -28.80
N TYR A 189 19.54 -11.13 -29.69
CA TYR A 189 19.59 -11.39 -31.11
C TYR A 189 21.02 -11.06 -31.54
N GLU A 190 21.97 -11.87 -31.10
CA GLU A 190 23.29 -11.88 -31.70
C GLU A 190 23.10 -12.33 -33.14
N ALA A 191 23.18 -11.32 -34.01
CA ALA A 191 23.71 -11.36 -35.34
C ALA A 191 23.42 -12.64 -36.13
N ARG A 192 22.55 -12.49 -37.12
CA ARG A 192 22.57 -13.32 -38.33
C ARG A 192 24.03 -13.53 -38.73
N ALA A 193 24.50 -14.77 -38.78
CA ALA A 193 25.72 -15.08 -39.51
C ALA A 193 25.52 -14.54 -40.93
N ASN A 194 26.29 -13.52 -41.32
CA ASN A 194 26.31 -13.01 -42.68
C ASN A 194 27.31 -13.87 -43.46
N PRO A 195 26.89 -14.77 -44.36
CA PRO A 195 27.78 -15.66 -45.10
C PRO A 195 28.67 -14.95 -46.14
N ALA A 196 28.75 -13.61 -46.12
CA ALA A 196 29.47 -12.82 -47.12
C ALA A 196 30.83 -12.27 -46.66
N ASP A 197 31.27 -12.48 -45.41
CA ASP A 197 32.47 -11.83 -44.86
C ASP A 197 33.67 -12.77 -44.60
N HIS A 198 33.81 -13.84 -45.37
CA HIS A 198 35.10 -14.53 -45.49
C HIS A 198 35.65 -14.34 -46.90
N LYS A 199 36.37 -13.23 -47.11
CA LYS A 199 37.32 -13.08 -48.21
C LYS A 199 38.61 -12.44 -47.73
N ALA A 200 39.66 -13.25 -47.66
CA ALA A 200 41.03 -12.96 -48.10
C ALA A 200 41.93 -14.10 -47.60
N ASN A 201 42.97 -14.58 -48.27
CA ASN A 201 43.44 -14.56 -49.65
C ASN A 201 44.71 -15.45 -49.61
N ALA A 202 44.95 -16.16 -50.71
CA ALA A 202 46.25 -16.58 -51.24
C ALA A 202 47.41 -16.87 -50.27
N LEU A 203 47.89 -18.12 -50.29
CA LEU A 203 49.31 -18.38 -50.49
C LEU A 203 49.46 -19.48 -51.55
N GLU A 204 50.03 -19.04 -52.68
CA GLU A 204 50.61 -19.84 -53.75
C GLU A 204 51.75 -20.72 -53.22
N ASP A 205 52.00 -21.91 -53.79
CA ASP A 205 53.11 -22.10 -54.73
C ASP A 205 53.16 -23.56 -55.26
N VAL A 206 53.90 -23.73 -56.35
CA VAL A 206 53.77 -24.69 -57.45
C VAL A 206 54.60 -25.98 -57.25
N HIS A 207 54.36 -26.96 -58.14
CA HIS A 207 55.22 -28.06 -58.63
C HIS A 207 55.17 -29.39 -57.83
N HIS A 208 55.10 -30.59 -58.42
CA HIS A 208 55.81 -31.08 -59.62
C HIS A 208 55.24 -32.44 -60.16
N PHE A 209 55.09 -32.54 -61.48
CA PHE A 209 55.40 -33.65 -62.44
C PHE A 209 54.62 -34.99 -62.59
N ILE A 210 54.27 -35.18 -63.88
CA ILE A 210 54.08 -36.33 -64.81
C ILE A 210 54.52 -37.74 -64.36
N GLN A 211 53.68 -38.75 -64.65
CA GLN A 211 54.05 -39.90 -65.52
C GLN A 211 52.83 -40.41 -66.29
#